data_AF-A0ABD3QLG1-F1
#
_entry.id   AF-A0ABD3QLG1-F1
#
_cell.length_a   1.000
_cell.length_b   1.000
_cell.length_c   1.000
_cell.angle_alpha   90.00
_cell.angle_beta   90.00
_cell.angle_gamma   90.00
#
_symmetry.space_group_name_H-M   'P 1'
#
loop_
_entity.id
_entity.type
_entity.pdbx_description
1 polymer ?
#
loop_
_entity_poly.entity_id
_entity_poly.type
_entity_poly.pdbx_seq_one_letter_code
_entity_poly.pdbx_strand_id
1 'polypeptide(L)'
;MPKNLLIAFDVLPQAITTTSILPFVSSDDWLAFRAVCRGCYEIVHGTNDVLHSFCPLCQSTSHSTGTDSNPLSSSSRCSSTQANDESDSLWNLALVRDYRFEIGVDEGNYMKQAIHSPITGTISFLSTNDVFRASTSFISWKHWRKLEGRRDHGQSSSADSNSLKKNRCTNPYRQVVGPYYLRAASLWKKIEQWCDNESLSRGLGREIKASLVPGIDVLRGGKFQNDALITALAAVYSFYSGQEHGSGQSLGGFFGGYSAYNFGCMMEWYHWRHDISVAVGDSFLIAFDSLINLQNSIYMDMKSGQVSAVNESTKETMPATPVTRIEHTKSSGVDDTPKICIDPEDSILRWFEEHARRLSTGYYCIGQLISSSRSLSILQYPAVNEIAVCSRAVTRGVEVVASSIFHPYSNLSDDGAMFVYSIRMRILTPEDGDEYASSGQRGFTTCQLRSRHWIVTKQISSPHGDLTRVEEVRGEGVVGEYPLLREGGYQNYYSSHGADPHTLALIGQGIGDFRYQSCTDHLSRIFEGFLQFVPGSLLSPEGEAFSVRVAPFHFHSNPGFYY
;
A
#
# COMPACT_ATOMS: atom_id res chain seq x y z
N MET A 1 16.18 -43.91 -28.29
CA MET A 1 17.29 -42.95 -28.18
C MET A 1 16.71 -41.54 -28.16
N PRO A 2 17.16 -40.64 -27.27
CA PRO A 2 17.37 -40.83 -25.84
C PRO A 2 16.11 -40.44 -25.02
N LYS A 3 16.02 -41.04 -23.84
CA LYS A 3 14.99 -40.83 -22.82
C LYS A 3 15.33 -39.55 -22.05
N ASN A 4 14.40 -38.60 -21.97
CA ASN A 4 14.53 -37.47 -21.08
C ASN A 4 14.35 -37.95 -19.63
N LEU A 5 15.42 -37.80 -18.85
CA LEU A 5 15.42 -37.97 -17.40
C LEU A 5 14.47 -36.92 -16.78
N LEU A 6 13.37 -37.39 -16.20
CA LEU A 6 12.70 -36.68 -15.11
C LEU A 6 13.57 -36.87 -13.87
N ILE A 7 14.26 -35.81 -13.45
CA ILE A 7 14.97 -35.74 -12.18
C ILE A 7 14.01 -35.14 -11.15
N ALA A 8 13.88 -35.82 -10.01
CA ALA A 8 12.97 -35.52 -8.91
C ALA A 8 13.22 -34.14 -8.29
N PHE A 9 12.12 -33.51 -7.85
CA PHE A 9 12.02 -32.12 -7.40
C PHE A 9 12.26 -31.91 -5.89
N ASP A 10 12.74 -32.92 -5.18
CA ASP A 10 12.95 -32.86 -3.74
C ASP A 10 14.45 -32.97 -3.43
N VAL A 11 15.01 -31.94 -2.78
CA VAL A 11 15.93 -31.99 -1.61
C VAL A 11 16.55 -30.59 -1.41
N LEU A 12 15.96 -29.81 -0.50
CA LEU A 12 16.61 -28.80 0.33
C LEU A 12 16.21 -29.10 1.80
N PRO A 13 17.00 -28.73 2.81
CA PRO A 13 16.72 -29.08 4.21
C PRO A 13 15.32 -28.60 4.64
N GLN A 14 14.46 -29.55 4.98
CA GLN A 14 13.03 -29.36 5.23
C GLN A 14 12.71 -28.50 6.47
N ALA A 15 13.71 -28.21 7.30
CA ALA A 15 13.52 -27.68 8.66
C ALA A 15 13.35 -26.15 8.76
N ILE A 16 13.76 -25.36 7.76
CA ILE A 16 13.69 -23.88 7.83
C ILE A 16 12.94 -23.25 6.64
N THR A 17 12.93 -23.90 5.48
CA THR A 17 12.39 -23.29 4.26
C THR A 17 10.87 -23.25 4.18
N THR A 18 10.15 -24.22 4.76
CA THR A 18 8.72 -24.42 4.49
C THR A 18 7.76 -23.67 5.41
N THR A 19 8.15 -23.31 6.63
CA THR A 19 7.24 -22.74 7.64
C THR A 19 7.45 -21.26 7.93
N SER A 20 8.65 -20.70 7.70
CA SER A 20 8.98 -19.35 8.17
C SER A 20 9.15 -18.29 7.07
N ILE A 21 9.47 -18.71 5.84
CA ILE A 21 9.78 -17.78 4.73
C ILE A 21 8.82 -17.98 3.56
N LEU A 22 8.51 -19.23 3.21
CA LEU A 22 7.70 -19.57 2.04
C LEU A 22 6.28 -18.94 1.98
N PRO A 23 5.57 -18.67 3.09
CA PRO A 23 4.28 -17.98 3.01
C PRO A 23 4.35 -16.50 2.61
N PHE A 24 5.55 -15.90 2.66
CA PHE A 24 5.74 -14.44 2.64
C PHE A 24 6.59 -13.94 1.46
N VAL A 25 6.95 -14.83 0.54
CA VAL A 25 7.75 -14.54 -0.66
C VAL A 25 6.90 -14.81 -1.89
N SER A 26 6.80 -13.85 -2.80
CA SER A 26 6.06 -14.07 -4.06
C SER A 26 6.69 -15.21 -4.85
N SER A 27 5.93 -15.86 -5.73
CA SER A 27 6.47 -16.93 -6.60
C SER A 27 7.68 -16.45 -7.41
N ASP A 28 7.67 -15.18 -7.83
CA ASP A 28 8.75 -14.57 -8.61
C ASP A 28 9.97 -14.28 -7.74
N ASP A 29 9.77 -13.77 -6.52
CA ASP A 29 10.87 -13.55 -5.57
C ASP A 29 11.49 -14.89 -5.11
N TRP A 30 10.69 -15.94 -5.04
CA TRP A 30 11.15 -17.28 -4.71
C TRP A 30 11.97 -17.90 -5.85
N LEU A 31 11.54 -17.69 -7.10
CA LEU A 31 12.31 -18.09 -8.28
C LEU A 31 13.61 -17.31 -8.40
N ALA A 32 13.58 -15.99 -8.14
CA ALA A 32 14.77 -15.15 -8.09
C ALA A 32 15.72 -15.61 -6.98
N PHE A 33 15.20 -15.89 -5.78
CA PHE A 33 15.97 -16.43 -4.66
C PHE A 33 16.62 -17.78 -5.02
N ARG A 34 15.87 -18.70 -5.64
CA ARG A 34 16.41 -19.99 -6.11
C ARG A 34 17.48 -19.81 -7.18
N ALA A 35 17.28 -18.91 -8.13
CA ALA A 35 18.25 -18.61 -9.18
C ALA A 35 19.55 -18.04 -8.59
N VAL A 36 19.45 -17.14 -7.61
CA VAL A 36 20.59 -16.59 -6.89
C VAL A 36 21.31 -17.67 -6.08
N CYS A 37 20.59 -18.51 -5.33
CA CYS A 37 21.17 -19.62 -4.58
C CYS A 37 21.89 -20.63 -5.49
N ARG A 38 21.32 -20.91 -6.67
CA ARG A 38 21.94 -21.78 -7.67
C ARG A 38 23.18 -21.16 -8.31
N GLY A 39 23.14 -19.86 -8.61
CA GLY A 39 24.30 -19.11 -9.09
C GLY A 39 25.41 -19.07 -8.04
N CYS A 40 25.08 -18.88 -6.76
CA CYS A 40 26.04 -18.97 -5.67
C CYS A 40 26.64 -20.37 -5.54
N TYR A 41 25.83 -21.44 -5.67
CA TYR A 41 26.33 -22.82 -5.67
C TYR A 41 27.31 -23.06 -6.83
N GLU A 42 26.95 -22.61 -8.03
CA GLU A 42 27.79 -22.72 -9.22
C GLU A 42 29.11 -21.95 -9.09
N ILE A 43 29.08 -20.74 -8.53
CA ILE A 43 30.28 -19.93 -8.27
C ILE A 43 31.23 -20.64 -7.29
N VAL A 44 30.68 -21.32 -6.28
CA VAL A 44 31.46 -21.93 -5.20
C VAL A 44 31.97 -23.31 -5.56
N HIS A 45 31.17 -24.09 -6.29
CA HIS A 45 31.47 -25.49 -6.57
C HIS A 45 31.88 -25.74 -8.03
N GLY A 46 31.80 -24.70 -8.88
CA GLY A 46 32.09 -24.80 -10.32
C GLY A 46 31.08 -25.66 -11.08
N THR A 47 29.92 -25.96 -10.47
CA THR A 47 28.87 -26.79 -11.06
C THR A 47 27.48 -26.33 -10.61
N ASN A 48 26.51 -26.40 -11.51
CA ASN A 48 25.10 -26.13 -11.24
C ASN A 48 24.27 -27.41 -10.97
N ASP A 49 24.96 -28.56 -10.88
CA ASP A 49 24.43 -29.85 -10.50
C ASP A 49 24.56 -30.04 -8.99
N VAL A 50 23.43 -29.90 -8.29
CA VAL A 50 23.29 -30.07 -6.83
C VAL A 50 23.12 -31.54 -6.42
N LEU A 51 23.06 -32.48 -7.38
CA LEU A 51 23.03 -33.91 -7.09
C LEU A 51 24.45 -34.37 -6.74
N HIS A 52 24.71 -34.56 -5.45
CA HIS A 52 26.00 -34.96 -4.91
C HIS A 52 26.63 -36.16 -5.65
N SER A 53 27.79 -35.92 -6.28
CA SER A 53 28.91 -36.89 -6.35
C SER A 53 30.23 -36.31 -6.90
N PHE A 54 30.22 -35.14 -7.57
CA PHE A 54 31.42 -34.68 -8.30
C PHE A 54 31.75 -33.19 -8.09
N CYS A 55 31.79 -32.70 -6.84
CA CYS A 55 32.41 -31.41 -6.56
C CYS A 55 33.94 -31.59 -6.42
N PRO A 56 34.76 -31.10 -7.37
CA PRO A 56 36.22 -31.27 -7.33
C PRO A 56 36.89 -30.51 -6.18
N LEU A 57 36.24 -29.46 -5.65
CA LEU A 57 36.74 -28.69 -4.49
C LEU A 57 36.52 -29.40 -3.15
N CYS A 58 35.52 -30.28 -3.07
CA CYS A 58 35.26 -31.10 -1.89
C CYS A 58 36.12 -32.38 -1.86
N GLN A 59 36.86 -32.65 -2.93
CA GLN A 59 37.75 -33.81 -3.05
C GLN A 59 39.23 -33.38 -3.08
N SER A 60 39.79 -32.98 -1.94
CA SER A 60 41.23 -33.11 -1.64
C SER A 60 41.37 -33.02 -0.11
N THR A 61 42.07 -33.88 0.64
CA THR A 61 43.46 -34.34 0.43
C THR A 61 43.70 -35.52 1.39
N SER A 62 43.80 -36.75 0.89
CA SER A 62 44.34 -37.88 1.66
C SER A 62 45.64 -38.33 1.00
N HIS A 63 46.73 -37.63 1.32
CA HIS A 63 48.07 -38.08 0.97
C HIS A 63 48.48 -39.26 1.86
N SER A 64 48.45 -40.44 1.24
CA SER A 64 49.41 -41.55 1.33
C SER A 64 50.33 -41.66 2.56
N THR A 65 50.07 -42.68 3.39
CA THR A 65 51.10 -43.61 3.88
C THR A 65 50.52 -45.03 3.89
N GLY A 66 51.26 -46.01 3.35
CA GLY A 66 50.90 -47.44 3.26
C GLY A 66 50.59 -48.09 4.61
N THR A 67 50.06 -49.31 4.71
CA THR A 67 50.23 -50.51 3.87
C THR A 67 49.13 -51.52 4.25
N ASP A 68 48.80 -52.39 3.28
CA ASP A 68 48.32 -53.78 3.41
C ASP A 68 46.86 -54.14 3.77
N SER A 69 46.19 -54.67 2.73
CA SER A 69 45.35 -55.89 2.65
C SER A 69 44.16 -56.10 3.61
N ASN A 70 42.93 -55.87 3.13
CA ASN A 70 41.97 -56.88 2.64
C ASN A 70 40.53 -56.32 2.63
N PRO A 71 39.65 -56.72 1.67
CA PRO A 71 38.32 -56.16 1.53
C PRO A 71 37.26 -57.07 2.18
N LEU A 72 36.42 -56.53 3.06
CA LEU A 72 35.11 -57.12 3.39
C LEU A 72 34.16 -56.06 3.95
N SER A 73 33.11 -55.81 3.16
CA SER A 73 31.76 -55.39 3.51
C SER A 73 31.50 -54.81 4.91
N SER A 74 31.20 -53.51 4.97
CA SER A 74 30.25 -52.95 5.94
C SER A 74 29.61 -51.68 5.38
N SER A 75 28.30 -51.73 5.17
CA SER A 75 27.48 -50.56 4.87
C SER A 75 27.50 -49.61 6.08
N SER A 76 28.29 -48.55 5.97
CA SER A 76 28.21 -47.40 6.88
C SER A 76 26.91 -46.65 6.56
N ARG A 77 25.90 -46.82 7.43
CA ARG A 77 24.81 -45.83 7.53
C ARG A 77 25.44 -44.57 8.10
N CYS A 78 25.80 -43.61 7.24
CA CYS A 78 25.95 -42.23 7.67
C CYS A 78 24.61 -41.82 8.28
N SER A 79 24.63 -41.45 9.56
CA SER A 79 23.45 -40.99 10.27
C SER A 79 22.95 -39.70 9.61
N SER A 80 21.63 -39.57 9.46
CA SER A 80 20.97 -38.35 8.95
C SER A 80 21.35 -37.09 9.74
N THR A 81 21.88 -37.25 10.94
CA THR A 81 22.44 -36.18 11.77
C THR A 81 23.64 -35.52 11.12
N GLN A 82 24.56 -36.29 10.53
CA GLN A 82 25.80 -35.77 9.96
C GLN A 82 25.56 -34.92 8.70
N ALA A 83 24.55 -35.28 7.90
CA ALA A 83 24.12 -34.52 6.73
C ALA A 83 23.39 -33.21 7.10
N ASN A 84 22.66 -33.21 8.22
CA ASN A 84 22.04 -31.98 8.75
C ASN A 84 23.09 -31.05 9.37
N ASP A 85 24.07 -31.59 10.09
CA ASP A 85 25.16 -30.82 10.68
C ASP A 85 26.04 -30.16 9.61
N GLU A 86 26.24 -30.85 8.47
CA GLU A 86 26.99 -30.33 7.33
C GLU A 86 26.20 -29.26 6.55
N SER A 87 24.89 -29.46 6.38
CA SER A 87 23.98 -28.45 5.83
C SER A 87 23.92 -27.18 6.69
N ASP A 88 23.80 -27.33 8.00
CA ASP A 88 23.78 -26.21 8.95
C ASP A 88 25.15 -25.52 9.01
N SER A 89 26.24 -26.27 8.88
CA SER A 89 27.60 -25.73 8.77
C SER A 89 27.79 -24.93 7.48
N LEU A 90 27.26 -25.39 6.34
CA LEU A 90 27.32 -24.68 5.06
C LEU A 90 26.42 -23.45 5.03
N TRP A 91 25.24 -23.50 5.68
CA TRP A 91 24.38 -22.32 5.89
C TRP A 91 25.06 -21.28 6.78
N ASN A 92 25.69 -21.72 7.87
CA ASN A 92 26.50 -20.85 8.71
C ASN A 92 27.69 -20.26 7.94
N LEU A 93 28.35 -21.04 7.08
CA LEU A 93 29.46 -20.57 6.25
C LEU A 93 28.98 -19.59 5.18
N ALA A 94 27.80 -19.77 4.59
CA ALA A 94 27.19 -18.81 3.68
C ALA A 94 26.88 -17.50 4.42
N LEU A 95 26.32 -17.58 5.63
CA LEU A 95 26.07 -16.41 6.51
C LEU A 95 27.36 -15.72 7.00
N VAL A 96 28.46 -16.46 7.20
CA VAL A 96 29.77 -15.89 7.59
C VAL A 96 30.51 -15.30 6.38
N ARG A 97 30.54 -16.00 5.25
CA ARG A 97 31.28 -15.61 4.04
C ARG A 97 30.58 -14.48 3.29
N ASP A 98 29.29 -14.66 2.99
CA ASP A 98 28.53 -13.72 2.18
C ASP A 98 27.89 -12.65 3.07
N TYR A 99 27.62 -12.98 4.35
CA TYR A 99 26.93 -12.10 5.30
C TYR A 99 27.77 -11.60 6.50
N ARG A 100 29.02 -12.03 6.67
CA ARG A 100 29.96 -11.61 7.75
C ARG A 100 29.37 -11.59 9.16
N PHE A 101 28.54 -12.58 9.50
CA PHE A 101 28.28 -12.90 10.90
C PHE A 101 29.44 -13.74 11.44
N GLU A 102 29.94 -13.45 12.65
CA GLU A 102 30.89 -14.33 13.34
C GLU A 102 30.17 -15.20 14.37
N ILE A 103 30.55 -16.47 14.44
CA ILE A 103 30.11 -17.40 15.48
C ILE A 103 30.91 -17.06 16.74
N GLY A 104 30.27 -16.43 17.72
CA GLY A 104 30.88 -16.16 19.01
C GLY A 104 31.08 -17.46 19.79
N VAL A 105 32.33 -17.84 20.03
CA VAL A 105 32.69 -18.87 21.01
C VAL A 105 33.43 -18.15 22.15
N ASP A 106 32.66 -17.82 23.18
CA ASP A 106 32.98 -17.28 24.50
C ASP A 106 33.70 -15.92 24.71
N GLU A 107 33.05 -15.19 25.63
CA GLU A 107 33.50 -14.25 26.67
C GLU A 107 34.82 -13.46 26.48
N GLY A 108 34.70 -12.23 25.96
CA GLY A 108 35.72 -11.20 26.26
C GLY A 108 35.97 -10.13 25.20
N ASN A 109 35.05 -9.16 25.13
CA ASN A 109 35.29 -7.72 24.88
C ASN A 109 36.24 -7.22 23.75
N TYR A 110 35.69 -6.28 22.97
CA TYR A 110 36.31 -5.32 22.04
C TYR A 110 36.63 -5.75 20.60
N MET A 111 35.63 -5.68 19.73
CA MET A 111 35.80 -5.20 18.35
C MET A 111 34.98 -3.92 18.15
N LYS A 112 35.51 -2.83 18.73
CA LYS A 112 35.19 -1.45 18.37
C LYS A 112 36.26 -0.96 17.41
N GLN A 113 35.84 -0.16 16.42
CA GLN A 113 36.66 0.58 15.43
C GLN A 113 37.18 -0.29 14.28
N ALA A 114 37.19 0.10 13.02
CA ALA A 114 36.54 1.11 12.19
C ALA A 114 36.99 0.76 10.76
N ILE A 115 36.20 1.02 9.72
CA ILE A 115 36.75 1.31 8.40
C ILE A 115 36.06 2.59 7.89
N HIS A 116 36.88 3.62 7.72
CA HIS A 116 36.70 5.08 7.59
C HIS A 116 35.70 5.55 6.49
N SER A 117 35.14 6.77 6.48
CA SER A 117 35.67 8.12 6.76
C SER A 117 34.52 9.18 6.82
N PRO A 118 34.73 10.49 7.08
CA PRO A 118 35.51 11.18 8.11
C PRO A 118 34.61 11.88 9.16
N ILE A 119 35.22 12.19 10.30
CA ILE A 119 34.67 13.07 11.34
C ILE A 119 34.99 14.52 10.93
N THR A 120 34.06 15.21 10.28
CA THR A 120 34.02 16.69 10.28
C THR A 120 32.62 17.18 9.92
N GLY A 121 31.92 17.78 10.88
CA GLY A 121 30.91 18.83 10.68
C GLY A 121 29.62 18.45 9.95
N THR A 122 28.48 18.53 10.67
CA THR A 122 27.10 18.52 10.15
C THR A 122 26.64 17.26 9.41
N ILE A 123 26.09 16.32 10.19
CA ILE A 123 25.00 15.36 9.87
C ILE A 123 24.88 14.99 8.37
N SER A 124 25.80 14.18 7.84
CA SER A 124 25.55 13.49 6.58
C SER A 124 24.63 12.28 6.84
N PHE A 125 23.35 12.46 6.57
CA PHE A 125 22.35 11.38 6.48
C PHE A 125 22.79 10.41 5.36
N LEU A 126 22.90 9.11 5.65
CA LEU A 126 22.87 8.12 4.56
C LEU A 126 21.47 8.19 4.00
N SER A 127 21.32 8.64 2.75
CA SER A 127 20.01 8.76 2.13
C SER A 127 19.34 7.39 2.06
N THR A 128 18.01 7.33 2.08
CA THR A 128 17.24 6.10 1.79
C THR A 128 17.72 5.43 0.50
N ASN A 129 18.23 6.24 -0.44
CA ASN A 129 18.94 5.84 -1.64
C ASN A 129 20.08 4.83 -1.41
N ASP A 130 20.80 4.82 -0.29
CA ASP A 130 21.86 3.83 -0.01
C ASP A 130 21.28 2.46 0.38
N VAL A 131 20.15 2.46 1.10
CA VAL A 131 19.39 1.25 1.43
C VAL A 131 18.72 0.69 0.16
N PHE A 132 18.27 1.55 -0.75
CA PHE A 132 17.47 1.17 -1.93
C PHE A 132 18.26 0.97 -3.23
N ARG A 133 19.45 1.57 -3.36
CA ARG A 133 20.43 1.29 -4.43
C ARG A 133 21.39 0.16 -4.07
N ALA A 134 21.24 -0.39 -2.87
CA ALA A 134 21.90 -1.61 -2.49
C ALA A 134 21.69 -2.67 -3.57
N SER A 135 22.78 -3.20 -4.10
CA SER A 135 22.74 -4.22 -5.15
C SER A 135 22.05 -5.51 -4.71
N THR A 136 21.87 -5.71 -3.41
CA THR A 136 21.18 -6.85 -2.81
C THR A 136 20.41 -6.44 -1.55
N SER A 137 19.37 -7.20 -1.20
CA SER A 137 18.61 -7.05 0.06
C SER A 137 19.51 -7.13 1.30
N PHE A 138 20.66 -7.79 1.19
CA PHE A 138 21.64 -7.87 2.27
C PHE A 138 22.50 -6.61 2.41
N ILE A 139 22.94 -6.00 1.30
CA ILE A 139 23.62 -4.71 1.35
C ILE A 139 22.65 -3.65 1.93
N SER A 140 21.37 -3.74 1.56
CA SER A 140 20.29 -2.94 2.12
C SER A 140 20.19 -3.12 3.64
N TRP A 141 20.15 -4.37 4.12
CA TRP A 141 20.16 -4.69 5.55
C TRP A 141 21.45 -4.25 6.26
N LYS A 142 22.62 -4.31 5.62
CA LYS A 142 23.89 -3.80 6.17
C LYS A 142 23.87 -2.28 6.33
N HIS A 143 23.34 -1.54 5.35
CA HIS A 143 23.12 -0.10 5.48
C HIS A 143 22.18 0.19 6.66
N TRP A 144 21.15 -0.63 6.82
CA TRP A 144 20.21 -0.55 7.93
C TRP A 144 20.84 -0.88 9.31
N ARG A 145 21.61 -1.96 9.45
CA ARG A 145 22.35 -2.28 10.70
C ARG A 145 23.36 -1.21 11.08
N LYS A 146 23.95 -0.52 10.10
CA LYS A 146 24.81 0.65 10.34
C LYS A 146 24.04 1.83 10.94
N LEU A 147 22.76 2.00 10.61
CA LEU A 147 21.87 2.99 11.25
C LEU A 147 21.55 2.58 12.69
N GLU A 148 21.27 1.30 12.93
CA GLU A 148 20.98 0.74 14.26
C GLU A 148 22.20 0.84 15.20
N GLY A 149 23.41 0.49 14.74
CA GLY A 149 24.63 0.55 15.56
C GLY A 149 25.04 1.96 15.99
N ARG A 150 24.66 3.02 15.25
CA ARG A 150 24.87 4.43 15.65
C ARG A 150 24.00 4.83 16.84
N ARG A 151 22.87 4.15 17.03
CA ARG A 151 21.85 4.41 18.05
C ARG A 151 22.36 4.14 19.47
N ASP A 152 23.25 3.16 19.62
CA ASP A 152 23.85 2.80 20.91
C ASP A 152 25.10 3.64 21.25
N HIS A 153 25.76 4.26 20.27
CA HIS A 153 27.03 4.96 20.49
C HIS A 153 26.86 6.45 20.87
N GLY A 154 25.69 7.05 20.65
CA GLY A 154 25.43 8.46 20.95
C GLY A 154 25.17 8.81 22.43
N GLN A 155 25.07 7.83 23.34
CA GLN A 155 24.71 8.09 24.75
C GLN A 155 25.88 7.95 25.76
N SER A 156 27.10 7.62 25.31
CA SER A 156 28.20 7.31 26.24
C SER A 156 29.19 8.45 26.50
N SER A 157 28.92 9.70 26.10
CA SER A 157 29.90 10.80 26.24
C SER A 157 29.57 11.88 27.28
N SER A 158 28.52 11.72 28.10
CA SER A 158 28.36 12.58 29.30
C SER A 158 29.11 11.96 30.47
N ALA A 159 30.30 12.50 30.72
CA ALA A 159 31.20 12.08 31.77
C ALA A 159 30.73 12.59 33.14
N ASP A 160 29.99 11.75 33.86
CA ASP A 160 29.95 11.79 35.33
C ASP A 160 30.39 10.42 35.86
N SER A 161 31.70 10.28 35.94
CA SER A 161 32.38 9.20 36.64
C SER A 161 32.15 9.39 38.14
N ASN A 162 31.14 8.72 38.71
CA ASN A 162 31.20 8.09 40.05
C ASN A 162 29.87 7.57 40.61
N SER A 163 28.79 7.51 39.83
CA SER A 163 27.57 6.83 40.28
C SER A 163 27.59 5.35 39.89
N LEU A 164 27.71 4.48 40.91
CA LEU A 164 27.70 3.03 40.80
C LEU A 164 26.50 2.51 39.98
N LYS A 165 26.84 1.91 38.83
CA LYS A 165 26.54 0.50 38.49
C LYS A 165 25.23 -0.07 39.08
N LYS A 166 24.09 0.16 38.42
CA LYS A 166 23.05 -0.92 38.29
C LYS A 166 21.92 -0.74 37.29
N ASN A 167 21.81 0.35 36.54
CA ASN A 167 20.70 0.51 35.57
C ASN A 167 21.18 0.73 34.14
N ARG A 168 22.05 -0.16 33.62
CA ARG A 168 22.05 -0.41 32.17
C ARG A 168 20.83 -1.29 31.89
N CYS A 169 19.66 -0.66 31.77
CA CYS A 169 18.53 -1.25 31.08
C CYS A 169 18.84 -1.29 29.58
N THR A 170 19.85 -2.07 29.16
CA THR A 170 19.84 -2.64 27.82
C THR A 170 18.75 -3.70 27.87
N ASN A 171 17.50 -3.30 27.57
CA ASN A 171 16.39 -4.22 27.49
C ASN A 171 16.77 -5.35 26.49
N PRO A 172 17.10 -6.57 26.97
CA PRO A 172 17.60 -7.64 26.11
C PRO A 172 16.50 -8.20 25.18
N TYR A 173 15.27 -7.69 25.30
CA TYR A 173 14.10 -8.10 24.53
C TYR A 173 13.81 -7.22 23.31
N ARG A 174 14.67 -6.25 22.99
CA ARG A 174 14.51 -5.40 21.81
C ARG A 174 14.94 -6.14 20.54
N GLN A 175 14.25 -7.23 20.24
CA GLN A 175 14.53 -8.06 19.07
C GLN A 175 13.94 -7.38 17.84
N VAL A 176 14.83 -6.98 16.93
CA VAL A 176 14.43 -6.54 15.59
C VAL A 176 13.85 -7.73 14.85
N VAL A 177 12.60 -7.63 14.43
CA VAL A 177 11.97 -8.60 13.53
C VAL A 177 12.36 -8.26 12.10
N GLY A 178 13.47 -8.83 11.62
CA GLY A 178 14.03 -8.59 10.29
C GLY A 178 13.01 -8.64 9.13
N PRO A 179 12.10 -9.64 9.07
CA PRO A 179 11.05 -9.70 8.04
C PRO A 179 10.18 -8.43 7.95
N TYR A 180 9.80 -7.83 9.08
CA TYR A 180 8.99 -6.60 9.09
C TYR A 180 9.75 -5.41 8.49
N TYR A 181 11.05 -5.29 8.77
CA TYR A 181 11.89 -4.24 8.21
C TYR A 181 12.13 -4.43 6.70
N LEU A 182 12.23 -5.67 6.22
CA LEU A 182 12.33 -5.95 4.79
C LEU A 182 11.02 -5.61 4.05
N ARG A 183 9.86 -5.92 4.65
CA ARG A 183 8.55 -5.51 4.13
C ARG A 183 8.38 -4.00 4.12
N ALA A 184 8.74 -3.32 5.22
CA ALA A 184 8.75 -1.86 5.31
C ALA A 184 9.69 -1.22 4.29
N ALA A 185 10.89 -1.78 4.07
CA ALA A 185 11.78 -1.30 3.02
C ALA A 185 11.15 -1.45 1.63
N SER A 186 10.56 -2.61 1.34
CA SER A 186 9.91 -2.89 0.06
C SER A 186 8.73 -1.95 -0.22
N LEU A 187 7.86 -1.71 0.77
CA LEU A 187 6.75 -0.77 0.61
C LEU A 187 7.23 0.67 0.41
N TRP A 188 8.24 1.13 1.16
CA TRP A 188 8.76 2.49 1.02
C TRP A 188 9.43 2.72 -0.32
N LYS A 189 10.14 1.70 -0.83
CA LYS A 189 10.70 1.73 -2.18
C LYS A 189 9.61 1.96 -3.23
N LYS A 190 8.47 1.27 -3.15
CA LYS A 190 7.35 1.45 -4.08
C LYS A 190 6.76 2.87 -4.01
N ILE A 191 6.60 3.40 -2.80
CA ILE A 191 6.05 4.74 -2.58
C ILE A 191 7.02 5.81 -3.11
N GLU A 192 8.32 5.70 -2.82
CA GLU A 192 9.34 6.60 -3.36
C GLU A 192 9.41 6.54 -4.89
N GLN A 193 9.35 5.34 -5.47
CA GLN A 193 9.31 5.15 -6.93
C GLN A 193 8.09 5.82 -7.56
N TRP A 194 6.92 5.71 -6.92
CA TRP A 194 5.73 6.43 -7.38
C TRP A 194 5.91 7.94 -7.26
N CYS A 195 6.49 8.43 -6.15
CA CYS A 195 6.76 9.85 -5.95
C CYS A 195 7.71 10.43 -7.00
N ASP A 196 8.72 9.66 -7.39
CA ASP A 196 9.71 10.05 -8.40
C ASP A 196 9.18 9.90 -9.85
N ASN A 197 8.04 9.24 -10.03
CA ASN A 197 7.44 9.02 -11.34
C ASN A 197 6.43 10.14 -11.68
N GLU A 198 6.87 11.12 -12.46
CA GLU A 198 6.05 12.26 -12.87
C GLU A 198 4.86 11.88 -13.75
N SER A 199 4.94 10.81 -14.54
CA SER A 199 3.81 10.40 -15.38
C SER A 199 2.66 9.83 -14.55
N LEU A 200 2.96 9.23 -13.39
CA LEU A 200 1.94 8.72 -12.47
C LEU A 200 1.49 9.78 -11.45
N SER A 201 2.43 10.53 -10.87
CA SER A 201 2.15 11.43 -9.75
C SER A 201 1.82 12.88 -10.15
N ARG A 202 2.06 13.28 -11.41
CA ARG A 202 1.76 14.62 -11.94
C ARG A 202 2.34 15.77 -11.09
N GLY A 203 3.53 15.57 -10.53
CA GLY A 203 4.22 16.54 -9.66
C GLY A 203 3.87 16.42 -8.18
N LEU A 204 2.69 15.88 -7.82
CA LEU A 204 2.27 15.68 -6.43
C LEU A 204 3.25 14.76 -5.67
N GLY A 205 3.85 13.80 -6.36
CA GLY A 205 4.81 12.86 -5.78
C GLY A 205 6.01 13.57 -5.13
N ARG A 206 6.53 14.61 -5.78
CA ARG A 206 7.63 15.43 -5.23
C ARG A 206 7.20 16.19 -3.98
N GLU A 207 5.98 16.72 -3.97
CA GLU A 207 5.44 17.46 -2.82
C GLU A 207 5.23 16.53 -1.63
N ILE A 208 4.62 15.36 -1.86
CA ILE A 208 4.47 14.32 -0.84
C ILE A 208 5.83 13.92 -0.29
N LYS A 209 6.79 13.57 -1.16
CA LYS A 209 8.12 13.13 -0.73
C LYS A 209 8.87 14.21 0.05
N ALA A 210 8.75 15.48 -0.33
CA ALA A 210 9.35 16.61 0.38
C ALA A 210 8.70 16.86 1.76
N SER A 211 7.44 16.47 1.94
CA SER A 211 6.73 16.58 3.21
C SER A 211 7.01 15.42 4.18
N LEU A 212 7.65 14.32 3.73
CA LEU A 212 7.93 13.18 4.59
C LEU A 212 9.06 13.49 5.58
N VAL A 213 8.81 13.24 6.86
CA VAL A 213 9.77 13.46 7.94
C VAL A 213 10.67 12.23 8.09
N PRO A 214 12.00 12.39 8.26
CA PRO A 214 12.90 11.27 8.52
C PRO A 214 12.42 10.37 9.65
N GLY A 215 12.58 9.06 9.47
CA GLY A 215 12.15 8.06 10.42
C GLY A 215 12.77 8.21 11.81
N ILE A 216 12.06 7.71 12.81
CA ILE A 216 12.45 7.79 14.22
C ILE A 216 12.51 6.40 14.84
N ASP A 217 13.19 6.33 15.97
CA ASP A 217 13.05 5.19 16.87
C ASP A 217 11.76 5.30 17.69
N VAL A 218 10.68 4.70 17.20
CA VAL A 218 9.40 4.61 17.93
C VAL A 218 9.54 3.83 19.25
N LEU A 219 10.45 2.86 19.29
CA LEU A 219 10.68 2.04 20.50
C LEU A 219 11.43 2.82 21.58
N ARG A 220 11.99 4.03 21.33
CA ARG A 220 12.94 4.71 22.24
C ARG A 220 12.29 5.14 23.56
N GLY A 221 10.97 5.22 23.59
CA GLY A 221 10.22 5.72 24.74
C GLY A 221 10.06 4.73 25.89
N GLY A 222 10.33 3.42 25.70
CA GLY A 222 10.26 2.41 26.76
C GLY A 222 8.90 2.25 27.43
N LYS A 223 7.83 2.85 26.88
CA LYS A 223 6.48 2.87 27.49
C LYS A 223 5.61 1.68 27.08
N PHE A 224 6.00 0.93 26.06
CA PHE A 224 5.18 -0.15 25.53
C PHE A 224 5.55 -1.48 26.18
N GLN A 225 4.54 -2.21 26.65
CA GLN A 225 4.72 -3.45 27.42
C GLN A 225 4.87 -4.69 26.51
N ASN A 226 4.46 -4.62 25.24
CA ASN A 226 4.53 -5.72 24.30
C ASN A 226 5.36 -5.34 23.06
N ASP A 227 6.66 -5.67 23.11
CA ASP A 227 7.62 -5.33 22.05
C ASP A 227 7.29 -6.00 20.70
N ALA A 228 6.64 -7.18 20.69
CA ALA A 228 6.35 -7.91 19.47
C ALA A 228 5.32 -7.18 18.57
N LEU A 229 4.18 -6.77 19.14
CA LEU A 229 3.07 -6.12 18.42
C LEU A 229 3.44 -4.76 17.83
N ILE A 230 4.37 -4.06 18.46
CA ILE A 230 4.82 -2.73 18.03
C ILE A 230 6.02 -2.82 17.08
N THR A 231 6.57 -4.00 16.82
CA THR A 231 7.75 -4.13 15.97
C THR A 231 7.42 -3.84 14.50
N ALA A 232 6.23 -4.21 14.03
CA ALA A 232 5.75 -3.85 12.69
C ALA A 232 5.59 -2.33 12.54
N LEU A 233 5.01 -1.67 13.55
CA LEU A 233 4.90 -0.21 13.63
C LEU A 233 6.29 0.44 13.60
N ALA A 234 7.21 -0.03 14.43
CA ALA A 234 8.58 0.46 14.48
C ALA A 234 9.31 0.29 13.13
N ALA A 235 9.07 -0.83 12.43
CA ALA A 235 9.64 -1.06 11.11
C ALA A 235 9.16 -0.01 10.10
N VAL A 236 7.85 0.26 10.04
CA VAL A 236 7.28 1.29 9.13
C VAL A 236 7.83 2.67 9.44
N TYR A 237 7.79 3.08 10.71
CA TYR A 237 8.21 4.42 11.15
C TYR A 237 9.72 4.65 11.18
N SER A 238 10.53 3.59 10.98
CA SER A 238 11.98 3.70 10.93
C SER A 238 12.50 4.38 9.66
N PHE A 239 11.70 4.41 8.59
CA PHE A 239 12.05 5.06 7.32
C PHE A 239 11.57 6.51 7.27
N TYR A 240 10.28 6.70 7.58
CA TYR A 240 9.64 8.02 7.68
C TYR A 240 8.73 8.06 8.91
N SER A 241 8.70 9.17 9.63
CA SER A 241 8.00 9.31 10.91
C SER A 241 6.66 10.07 10.81
N GLY A 242 6.23 10.35 9.58
CA GLY A 242 4.98 11.01 9.23
C GLY A 242 5.17 12.09 8.18
N GLN A 243 4.15 12.94 8.03
CA GLN A 243 4.08 14.04 7.09
C GLN A 243 4.08 15.38 7.83
N GLU A 244 4.97 16.30 7.44
CA GLU A 244 4.93 17.68 7.89
C GLU A 244 3.83 18.44 7.17
N HIS A 245 2.93 19.05 7.95
CA HIS A 245 2.01 20.07 7.45
C HIS A 245 2.84 21.28 6.98
N GLY A 246 2.92 21.48 5.67
CA GLY A 246 3.43 22.74 5.13
C GLY A 246 2.58 23.89 5.67
N SER A 247 3.22 24.94 6.19
CA SER A 247 2.54 26.13 6.73
C SER A 247 1.81 26.97 5.66
N GLY A 248 1.61 26.44 4.46
CA GLY A 248 0.97 27.10 3.33
C GLY A 248 0.39 26.10 2.33
N GLN A 249 -0.91 25.83 2.45
CA GLN A 249 -1.85 25.45 1.38
C GLN A 249 -1.60 24.21 0.49
N SER A 250 -0.47 23.50 0.55
CA SER A 250 -0.34 22.25 -0.23
C SER A 250 -0.78 21.02 0.58
N LEU A 251 -2.10 20.84 0.66
CA LEU A 251 -2.75 19.65 1.21
C LEU A 251 -2.74 18.54 0.15
N GLY A 252 -1.59 17.91 -0.03
CA GLY A 252 -1.42 16.67 -0.79
C GLY A 252 -1.39 15.49 0.15
N GLY A 253 -2.42 15.31 1.00
CA GLY A 253 -2.41 14.33 2.08
C GLY A 253 -1.90 12.96 1.62
N PHE A 254 -0.98 12.37 2.39
CA PHE A 254 -0.23 11.16 2.00
C PHE A 254 -1.13 10.01 1.57
N PHE A 255 -2.28 9.85 2.24
CA PHE A 255 -3.26 8.80 2.00
C PHE A 255 -4.43 9.25 1.10
N GLY A 256 -4.35 10.47 0.56
CA GLY A 256 -5.35 11.05 -0.31
C GLY A 256 -6.67 11.34 0.37
N GLY A 257 -7.68 11.57 -0.45
CA GLY A 257 -8.99 11.97 0.03
C GLY A 257 -10.12 11.83 -0.99
N TYR A 258 -11.30 12.22 -0.54
CA TYR A 258 -12.50 12.41 -1.37
C TYR A 258 -13.28 13.63 -0.90
N SER A 259 -14.12 14.20 -1.76
CA SER A 259 -15.04 15.27 -1.39
C SER A 259 -16.39 15.03 -2.05
N ALA A 260 -17.47 15.42 -1.38
CA ALA A 260 -18.78 15.51 -1.98
C ALA A 260 -19.54 16.64 -1.28
N TYR A 261 -20.14 17.54 -2.05
CA TYR A 261 -20.84 18.70 -1.53
C TYR A 261 -19.95 19.56 -0.60
N ASN A 262 -20.35 19.70 0.66
CA ASN A 262 -19.68 20.47 1.70
C ASN A 262 -18.89 19.58 2.68
N PHE A 263 -18.74 18.28 2.39
CA PHE A 263 -17.94 17.37 3.19
C PHE A 263 -16.83 16.71 2.35
N GLY A 264 -15.83 16.22 3.03
CA GLY A 264 -14.69 15.57 2.43
C GLY A 264 -13.74 15.08 3.49
N CYS A 265 -12.87 14.17 3.08
CA CYS A 265 -11.82 13.61 3.89
C CYS A 265 -10.50 13.85 3.17
N MET A 266 -9.46 14.24 3.90
CA MET A 266 -8.08 14.27 3.41
C MET A 266 -7.20 13.63 4.47
N MET A 267 -6.81 12.39 4.21
CA MET A 267 -6.05 11.58 5.15
C MET A 267 -4.56 11.92 5.04
N GLU A 268 -4.01 12.39 6.15
CA GLU A 268 -2.59 12.70 6.29
C GLU A 268 -1.88 11.70 7.18
N TRP A 269 -0.60 11.48 6.90
CA TRP A 269 0.21 10.65 7.75
C TRP A 269 0.63 11.43 9.00
N TYR A 270 0.16 10.97 10.16
CA TYR A 270 0.48 11.56 11.44
C TYR A 270 1.99 11.60 11.71
N HIS A 271 2.52 12.83 11.86
CA HIS A 271 3.90 13.05 12.30
C HIS A 271 4.03 12.85 13.80
N TRP A 272 4.68 11.77 14.18
CA TRP A 272 5.00 11.48 15.58
C TRP A 272 6.09 12.41 16.10
N ARG A 273 5.73 13.32 17.01
CA ARG A 273 6.69 14.15 17.76
C ARG A 273 6.96 13.53 19.12
N HIS A 274 8.24 13.41 19.48
CA HIS A 274 8.69 12.81 20.74
C HIS A 274 8.09 13.46 22.01
N ASP A 275 7.58 14.69 21.90
CA ASP A 275 7.06 15.48 23.02
C ASP A 275 5.56 15.34 23.27
N ILE A 276 4.80 14.68 22.38
CA ILE A 276 3.34 14.59 22.54
C ILE A 276 2.95 13.17 22.95
N SER A 277 2.42 13.03 24.16
CA SER A 277 1.75 11.82 24.63
C SER A 277 0.43 11.62 23.88
N VAL A 278 0.47 11.17 22.62
CA VAL A 278 -0.74 10.84 21.82
C VAL A 278 -0.97 9.33 21.74
N ALA A 279 -0.34 8.57 22.64
CA ALA A 279 -1.02 7.37 23.12
C ALA A 279 -2.22 7.85 23.93
N VAL A 280 -3.37 8.06 23.27
CA VAL A 280 -4.64 8.29 23.97
C VAL A 280 -5.05 6.94 24.53
N GLY A 281 -4.52 6.60 25.70
CA GLY A 281 -4.65 5.26 26.27
C GLY A 281 -3.84 4.23 25.50
N ASP A 282 -4.50 3.16 25.05
CA ASP A 282 -3.88 1.99 24.42
C ASP A 282 -3.84 2.07 22.88
N SER A 283 -4.07 3.24 22.28
CA SER A 283 -4.11 3.41 20.82
C SER A 283 -3.03 4.35 20.31
N PHE A 284 -2.51 4.07 19.11
CA PHE A 284 -1.52 4.88 18.41
C PHE A 284 -2.13 5.48 17.14
N LEU A 285 -2.13 6.81 17.02
CA LEU A 285 -2.64 7.53 15.85
C LEU A 285 -1.68 7.36 14.66
N ILE A 286 -2.16 6.80 13.56
CA ILE A 286 -1.39 6.58 12.34
C ILE A 286 -1.70 7.66 11.29
N ALA A 287 -2.97 7.95 11.08
CA ALA A 287 -3.39 8.94 10.09
C ALA A 287 -4.63 9.68 10.59
N PHE A 288 -4.81 10.92 10.15
CA PHE A 288 -5.95 11.74 10.56
C PHE A 288 -6.51 12.52 9.38
N ASP A 289 -7.80 12.79 9.45
CA ASP A 289 -8.48 13.69 8.53
C ASP A 289 -8.08 15.14 8.83
N SER A 290 -7.40 15.76 7.88
CA SER A 290 -7.04 17.19 7.94
C SER A 290 -8.22 18.10 7.57
N LEU A 291 -9.32 17.55 7.03
CA LEU A 291 -10.56 18.29 6.79
C LEU A 291 -11.45 18.21 8.03
N ILE A 292 -11.95 19.36 8.48
CA ILE A 292 -12.59 19.54 9.78
C ILE A 292 -13.96 18.80 9.91
N ASN A 293 -14.49 18.27 8.80
CA ASN A 293 -15.92 17.97 8.71
C ASN A 293 -16.31 16.52 9.04
N LEU A 294 -15.42 15.53 8.89
CA LEU A 294 -15.77 14.11 9.08
C LEU A 294 -15.10 13.44 10.27
N GLN A 295 -14.03 14.05 10.82
CA GLN A 295 -13.34 13.61 12.04
C GLN A 295 -12.99 12.10 12.04
N ASN A 296 -12.46 11.59 10.93
CA ASN A 296 -12.00 10.20 10.88
C ASN A 296 -10.49 10.13 11.10
N SER A 297 -10.08 9.14 11.85
CA SER A 297 -8.69 8.87 12.16
C SER A 297 -8.42 7.37 11.99
N ILE A 298 -7.18 7.04 11.65
CA ILE A 298 -6.70 5.66 11.63
C ILE A 298 -5.85 5.44 12.86
N TYR A 299 -6.22 4.47 13.68
CA TYR A 299 -5.48 4.08 14.87
C TYR A 299 -4.98 2.64 14.75
N MET A 300 -3.87 2.37 15.41
CA MET A 300 -3.44 1.03 15.80
C MET A 300 -3.73 0.83 17.27
N ASP A 301 -4.49 -0.21 17.61
CA ASP A 301 -4.62 -0.65 19.00
C ASP A 301 -3.31 -1.35 19.43
N MET A 302 -2.67 -0.84 20.47
CA MET A 302 -1.34 -1.27 20.91
C MET A 302 -1.35 -2.59 21.67
N LYS A 303 -2.53 -3.08 22.07
CA LYS A 303 -2.72 -4.35 22.77
C LYS A 303 -2.95 -5.53 21.83
N SER A 304 -3.60 -5.28 20.71
CA SER A 304 -3.92 -6.26 19.68
C SER A 304 -3.00 -6.16 18.48
N GLY A 305 -2.55 -4.95 18.12
CA GLY A 305 -1.85 -4.64 16.87
C GLY A 305 -2.78 -4.26 15.72
N GLN A 306 -4.12 -4.36 15.91
CA GLN A 306 -5.10 -4.10 14.86
C GLN A 306 -5.14 -2.63 14.45
N VAL A 307 -5.10 -2.38 13.14
CA VAL A 307 -5.34 -1.05 12.57
C VAL A 307 -6.82 -0.90 12.18
N SER A 308 -7.43 0.18 12.66
CA SER A 308 -8.85 0.49 12.45
C SER A 308 -9.06 1.96 12.13
N ALA A 309 -10.04 2.22 11.27
CA ALA A 309 -10.64 3.54 11.13
C ALA A 309 -11.58 3.78 12.31
N VAL A 310 -11.54 5.00 12.83
CA VAL A 310 -12.31 5.42 14.00
C VAL A 310 -12.97 6.75 13.68
N ASN A 311 -14.28 6.82 13.92
CA ASN A 311 -14.97 8.10 13.96
C ASN A 311 -14.73 8.76 15.32
N GLU A 312 -14.16 9.96 15.34
CA GLU A 312 -13.83 10.61 16.60
C GLU A 312 -15.05 11.06 17.41
N SER A 313 -16.18 11.31 16.76
CA SER A 313 -17.43 11.72 17.40
C SER A 313 -18.19 10.53 18.00
N THR A 314 -18.41 9.46 17.24
CA THR A 314 -19.22 8.29 17.66
C THR A 314 -18.37 7.22 18.37
N LYS A 315 -17.05 7.25 18.18
CA LYS A 315 -16.09 6.20 18.61
C LYS A 315 -16.35 4.83 17.99
N GLU A 316 -17.14 4.78 16.92
CA GLU A 316 -17.31 3.56 16.13
C GLU A 316 -16.01 3.22 15.40
N THR A 317 -15.75 1.92 15.24
CA THR A 317 -14.49 1.41 14.68
C THR A 317 -14.72 0.38 13.58
N MET A 318 -13.87 0.39 12.57
CA MET A 318 -13.93 -0.51 11.40
C MET A 318 -12.51 -0.92 11.08
N PRO A 319 -12.23 -2.22 10.85
CA PRO A 319 -10.91 -2.67 10.44
C PRO A 319 -10.43 -1.90 9.21
N ALA A 320 -9.20 -1.40 9.20
CA ALA A 320 -8.63 -0.71 8.03
C ALA A 320 -7.73 -1.62 7.19
N THR A 321 -7.59 -2.89 7.57
CA THR A 321 -6.63 -3.82 6.96
C THR A 321 -7.27 -4.88 6.08
N PRO A 322 -6.70 -5.18 4.90
CA PRO A 322 -7.14 -6.29 4.06
C PRO A 322 -7.24 -7.61 4.81
N VAL A 323 -8.32 -8.35 4.55
CA VAL A 323 -8.57 -9.66 5.16
C VAL A 323 -7.55 -10.69 4.65
N THR A 324 -6.87 -11.35 5.58
CA THR A 324 -5.83 -12.35 5.28
C THR A 324 -6.36 -13.76 5.12
N ARG A 325 -7.45 -14.12 5.82
CA ARG A 325 -7.97 -15.50 5.81
C ARG A 325 -9.45 -15.53 6.18
N ILE A 326 -10.23 -16.20 5.34
CA ILE A 326 -11.58 -16.63 5.70
C ILE A 326 -11.42 -18.05 6.27
N GLU A 327 -11.56 -18.19 7.58
CA GLU A 327 -11.58 -19.51 8.20
C GLU A 327 -13.03 -20.02 8.24
N HIS A 328 -13.29 -21.12 7.53
CA HIS A 328 -14.53 -21.87 7.69
C HIS A 328 -14.42 -22.71 8.96
N THR A 329 -14.82 -22.15 10.10
CA THR A 329 -14.99 -22.92 11.32
C THR A 329 -16.19 -23.84 11.14
N LYS A 330 -15.95 -25.15 10.98
CA LYS A 330 -16.99 -26.18 11.17
C LYS A 330 -17.32 -26.26 12.67
N SER A 331 -18.02 -25.28 13.22
CA SER A 331 -18.64 -25.42 14.54
C SER A 331 -19.90 -26.25 14.38
N SER A 332 -19.88 -27.45 14.95
CA SER A 332 -21.05 -28.30 15.09
C SER A 332 -22.14 -27.56 15.88
N GLY A 333 -23.10 -27.01 15.15
CA GLY A 333 -24.35 -26.47 15.67
C GLY A 333 -24.26 -25.02 16.14
N VAL A 334 -24.92 -24.14 15.39
CA VAL A 334 -25.20 -22.73 15.65
C VAL A 334 -24.05 -21.77 15.26
N ASP A 335 -24.30 -21.08 14.14
CA ASP A 335 -23.54 -20.02 13.50
C ASP A 335 -22.40 -20.43 12.54
N ASP A 336 -22.80 -20.66 11.28
CA ASP A 336 -21.95 -20.93 10.10
C ASP A 336 -21.41 -19.60 9.50
N THR A 337 -21.23 -18.56 10.33
CA THR A 337 -20.69 -17.28 9.86
C THR A 337 -19.16 -17.42 9.67
N PRO A 338 -18.63 -17.15 8.45
CA PRO A 338 -17.19 -17.24 8.22
C PRO A 338 -16.44 -16.29 9.15
N LYS A 339 -15.57 -16.84 9.99
CA LYS A 339 -14.75 -16.03 10.89
C LYS A 339 -13.59 -15.46 10.09
N ILE A 340 -13.62 -14.14 9.92
CA ILE A 340 -12.54 -13.38 9.31
C ILE A 340 -11.40 -13.27 10.33
N CYS A 341 -10.28 -13.94 10.07
CA CYS A 341 -9.09 -13.90 10.92
C CYS A 341 -8.09 -12.90 10.36
N ILE A 342 -7.93 -11.77 11.04
CA ILE A 342 -6.91 -10.77 10.78
C ILE A 342 -5.74 -11.10 11.71
N ASP A 343 -4.54 -11.33 11.16
CA ASP A 343 -3.32 -11.50 11.97
C ASP A 343 -2.87 -10.13 12.49
N PRO A 344 -3.17 -9.76 13.74
CA PRO A 344 -3.12 -8.37 14.11
C PRO A 344 -1.67 -7.87 14.30
N GLU A 345 -0.67 -8.75 14.34
CA GLU A 345 0.73 -8.39 14.57
C GLU A 345 1.36 -7.58 13.42
N ASP A 346 0.90 -7.80 12.18
CA ASP A 346 1.43 -7.14 10.99
C ASP A 346 0.41 -6.21 10.30
N SER A 347 -0.69 -5.90 10.99
CA SER A 347 -1.84 -5.12 10.50
C SER A 347 -1.39 -3.81 9.82
N ILE A 348 -0.50 -3.05 10.47
CA ILE A 348 0.03 -1.80 9.90
C ILE A 348 0.85 -1.99 8.62
N LEU A 349 1.63 -3.07 8.53
CA LEU A 349 2.40 -3.37 7.32
C LEU A 349 1.45 -3.63 6.16
N ARG A 350 0.41 -4.45 6.35
CA ARG A 350 -0.58 -4.76 5.32
C ARG A 350 -1.35 -3.54 4.84
N TRP A 351 -1.70 -2.64 5.77
CA TRP A 351 -2.36 -1.38 5.41
C TRP A 351 -1.48 -0.51 4.51
N PHE A 352 -0.21 -0.31 4.89
CA PHE A 352 0.74 0.45 4.08
C PHE A 352 1.09 -0.24 2.76
N GLU A 353 1.22 -1.57 2.76
CA GLU A 353 1.47 -2.36 1.55
C GLU A 353 0.33 -2.21 0.54
N GLU A 354 -0.92 -2.19 1.01
CA GLU A 354 -2.08 -1.96 0.15
C GLU A 354 -2.09 -0.56 -0.44
N HIS A 355 -1.76 0.47 0.36
CA HIS A 355 -1.60 1.83 -0.15
C HIS A 355 -0.47 1.92 -1.20
N ALA A 356 0.69 1.35 -0.90
CA ALA A 356 1.84 1.30 -1.82
C ALA A 356 1.50 0.56 -3.12
N ARG A 357 0.79 -0.57 -3.03
CA ARG A 357 0.30 -1.33 -4.18
C ARG A 357 -0.59 -0.46 -5.05
N ARG A 358 -1.63 0.16 -4.47
CA ARG A 358 -2.58 1.02 -5.17
C ARG A 358 -1.93 2.21 -5.88
N LEU A 359 -0.95 2.87 -5.24
CA LEU A 359 -0.14 3.91 -5.89
C LEU A 359 0.61 3.34 -7.10
N SER A 360 1.34 2.24 -6.92
CA SER A 360 2.18 1.65 -7.97
C SER A 360 1.39 1.09 -9.17
N THR A 361 0.13 0.67 -8.95
CA THR A 361 -0.73 0.11 -10.00
C THR A 361 -1.62 1.14 -10.68
N GLY A 362 -1.51 2.43 -10.32
CA GLY A 362 -2.38 3.48 -10.87
C GLY A 362 -3.84 3.34 -10.42
N TYR A 363 -4.08 2.78 -9.23
CA TYR A 363 -5.43 2.64 -8.68
C TYR A 363 -6.10 3.99 -8.42
N TYR A 364 -5.32 4.98 -8.00
CA TYR A 364 -5.80 6.32 -7.71
C TYR A 364 -5.56 7.28 -8.88
N CYS A 365 -6.50 8.20 -9.06
CA CYS A 365 -6.31 9.38 -9.90
C CYS A 365 -5.62 10.49 -9.11
N ILE A 366 -4.90 11.37 -9.83
CA ILE A 366 -4.38 12.62 -9.28
C ILE A 366 -5.19 13.79 -9.84
N GLY A 367 -5.76 14.60 -8.95
CA GLY A 367 -6.59 15.73 -9.32
C GLY A 367 -6.87 16.67 -8.16
N GLN A 368 -7.70 17.67 -8.41
CA GLN A 368 -8.13 18.61 -7.36
C GLN A 368 -9.21 17.94 -6.51
N LEU A 369 -9.02 17.94 -5.19
CA LEU A 369 -10.02 17.41 -4.26
C LEU A 369 -11.21 18.36 -4.10
N ILE A 370 -10.92 19.66 -4.02
CA ILE A 370 -11.90 20.73 -3.87
C ILE A 370 -11.74 21.65 -5.08
N SER A 371 -12.82 21.92 -5.82
CA SER A 371 -12.78 22.69 -7.08
C SER A 371 -12.20 24.12 -6.94
N SER A 372 -12.23 24.69 -5.74
CA SER A 372 -11.62 26.01 -5.44
C SER A 372 -10.12 25.94 -5.13
N SER A 373 -9.60 24.74 -4.86
CA SER A 373 -8.18 24.53 -4.56
C SER A 373 -7.37 24.33 -5.83
N ARG A 374 -6.18 24.93 -5.86
CA ARG A 374 -5.19 24.66 -6.91
C ARG A 374 -4.33 23.44 -6.60
N SER A 375 -4.38 22.93 -5.38
CA SER A 375 -3.53 21.83 -4.91
C SER A 375 -4.05 20.50 -5.45
N LEU A 376 -3.13 19.68 -5.95
CA LEU A 376 -3.41 18.31 -6.35
C LEU A 376 -3.47 17.41 -5.12
N SER A 377 -4.25 16.35 -5.22
CA SER A 377 -4.34 15.30 -4.20
C SER A 377 -4.51 13.94 -4.87
N ILE A 378 -4.20 12.90 -4.10
CA ILE A 378 -4.55 11.51 -4.41
C ILE A 378 -6.06 11.39 -4.20
N LEU A 379 -6.80 11.15 -5.28
CA LEU A 379 -8.23 10.94 -5.23
C LEU A 379 -8.50 9.47 -4.93
N GLN A 380 -9.14 9.18 -3.79
CA GLN A 380 -9.39 7.80 -3.34
C GLN A 380 -10.36 7.02 -4.24
N TYR A 381 -11.01 7.69 -5.18
CA TYR A 381 -11.86 7.05 -6.18
C TYR A 381 -11.05 6.12 -7.10
N PRO A 382 -11.45 4.85 -7.24
CA PRO A 382 -10.79 3.90 -8.14
C PRO A 382 -10.76 4.43 -9.59
N ALA A 383 -9.59 4.33 -10.21
CA ALA A 383 -9.32 4.71 -11.60
C ALA A 383 -8.98 3.52 -12.50
N VAL A 384 -8.87 2.33 -11.92
CA VAL A 384 -8.55 1.09 -12.62
C VAL A 384 -9.70 0.59 -13.47
N ASN A 385 -9.39 -0.09 -14.58
CA ASN A 385 -10.38 -0.71 -15.46
C ASN A 385 -10.88 -2.07 -14.89
N GLU A 386 -11.33 -2.05 -13.63
CA GLU A 386 -11.89 -3.21 -12.94
C GLU A 386 -13.37 -2.96 -12.68
N ILE A 387 -14.24 -3.70 -13.37
CA ILE A 387 -15.71 -3.52 -13.36
C ILE A 387 -16.31 -3.57 -11.94
N ALA A 388 -15.68 -4.32 -11.03
CA ALA A 388 -16.11 -4.41 -9.64
C ALA A 388 -16.03 -3.05 -8.92
N VAL A 389 -15.02 -2.23 -9.21
CA VAL A 389 -14.76 -0.98 -8.46
C VAL A 389 -14.95 0.28 -9.31
N CYS A 390 -14.95 0.14 -10.62
CA CYS A 390 -15.04 1.24 -11.58
C CYS A 390 -15.76 0.79 -12.86
N SER A 391 -16.76 1.54 -13.29
CA SER A 391 -17.41 1.35 -14.59
C SER A 391 -16.92 2.36 -15.61
N ARG A 392 -16.95 1.97 -16.89
CA ARG A 392 -16.57 2.81 -18.03
C ARG A 392 -17.54 2.57 -19.17
N ALA A 393 -17.98 3.65 -19.81
CA ALA A 393 -18.78 3.60 -21.03
C ALA A 393 -18.38 4.73 -21.97
N VAL A 394 -18.39 4.44 -23.28
CA VAL A 394 -18.20 5.45 -24.33
C VAL A 394 -19.44 5.51 -25.19
N THR A 395 -19.98 6.72 -25.40
CA THR A 395 -21.13 6.95 -26.27
C THR A 395 -20.85 8.17 -27.14
N ARG A 396 -20.83 7.97 -28.46
CA ARG A 396 -20.55 9.03 -29.46
C ARG A 396 -19.27 9.83 -29.14
N GLY A 397 -18.20 9.15 -28.72
CA GLY A 397 -16.92 9.78 -28.38
C GLY A 397 -16.85 10.47 -27.01
N VAL A 398 -17.95 10.47 -26.24
CA VAL A 398 -17.95 10.89 -24.83
C VAL A 398 -17.70 9.68 -23.95
N GLU A 399 -16.62 9.70 -23.17
CA GLU A 399 -16.33 8.72 -22.14
C GLU A 399 -16.93 9.17 -20.81
N VAL A 400 -17.54 8.21 -20.12
CA VAL A 400 -17.93 8.35 -18.72
C VAL A 400 -17.32 7.22 -17.91
N VAL A 401 -16.59 7.58 -16.86
CA VAL A 401 -16.01 6.66 -15.87
C VAL A 401 -16.65 6.94 -14.52
N ALA A 402 -17.17 5.91 -13.85
CA ALA A 402 -17.81 6.06 -12.56
C ALA A 402 -17.25 5.07 -11.55
N SER A 403 -17.05 5.53 -10.31
CA SER A 403 -16.49 4.70 -9.24
C SER A 403 -17.01 5.18 -7.89
N SER A 404 -16.98 4.31 -6.88
CA SER A 404 -17.43 4.65 -5.53
C SER A 404 -16.45 4.19 -4.46
N ILE A 405 -16.59 4.78 -3.29
CA ILE A 405 -15.92 4.42 -2.05
C ILE A 405 -16.97 4.34 -0.94
N PHE A 406 -16.75 3.44 0.01
CA PHE A 406 -17.60 3.31 1.18
C PHE A 406 -17.10 4.23 2.29
N HIS A 407 -18.03 4.98 2.89
CA HIS A 407 -17.79 5.81 4.04
C HIS A 407 -18.59 5.27 5.23
N PRO A 408 -17.92 4.63 6.21
CA PRO A 408 -18.59 3.94 7.29
C PRO A 408 -19.23 4.87 8.33
N TYR A 409 -18.83 6.14 8.38
CA TYR A 409 -19.22 7.07 9.45
C TYR A 409 -19.61 8.44 8.93
N SER A 410 -20.90 8.69 8.87
CA SER A 410 -21.53 9.88 8.34
C SER A 410 -22.60 10.34 9.29
N ASN A 411 -22.42 11.56 9.79
CA ASN A 411 -23.48 12.27 10.51
C ASN A 411 -24.60 12.76 9.57
N LEU A 412 -24.49 12.49 8.26
CA LEU A 412 -25.44 12.94 7.23
C LEU A 412 -26.50 11.88 6.88
N SER A 413 -26.37 10.66 7.41
CA SER A 413 -27.32 9.56 7.21
C SER A 413 -27.77 9.00 8.54
N ASP A 414 -29.06 8.65 8.66
CA ASP A 414 -29.65 8.11 9.90
C ASP A 414 -28.94 6.83 10.38
N ASP A 415 -28.42 6.02 9.45
CA ASP A 415 -27.74 4.75 9.73
C ASP A 415 -26.21 4.88 9.77
N GLY A 416 -25.67 6.11 9.79
CA GLY A 416 -24.24 6.35 9.95
C GLY A 416 -23.35 5.98 8.77
N ALA A 417 -23.79 5.22 7.77
CA ALA A 417 -22.95 4.84 6.63
C ALA A 417 -23.49 5.35 5.29
N MET A 418 -22.58 5.66 4.37
CA MET A 418 -22.91 6.14 3.03
C MET A 418 -21.86 5.72 1.98
N PHE A 419 -22.22 5.82 0.71
CA PHE A 419 -21.27 5.74 -0.38
C PHE A 419 -21.00 7.12 -0.94
N VAL A 420 -19.73 7.41 -1.21
CA VAL A 420 -19.34 8.59 -1.98
C VAL A 420 -18.91 8.09 -3.36
N TYR A 421 -19.41 8.71 -4.41
CA TYR A 421 -19.11 8.33 -5.78
C TYR A 421 -18.61 9.52 -6.59
N SER A 422 -17.82 9.19 -7.61
CA SER A 422 -17.29 10.14 -8.58
C SER A 422 -17.68 9.68 -9.96
N ILE A 423 -18.24 10.59 -10.75
CA ILE A 423 -18.45 10.41 -12.19
C ILE A 423 -17.56 11.41 -12.92
N ARG A 424 -16.77 10.86 -13.85
CA ARG A 424 -15.75 11.55 -14.62
C ARG A 424 -16.13 11.47 -16.08
N MET A 425 -16.11 12.59 -16.78
CA MET A 425 -16.54 12.64 -18.18
C MET A 425 -15.62 13.51 -19.02
N ARG A 426 -15.33 13.05 -20.25
CA ARG A 426 -14.50 13.75 -21.23
C ARG A 426 -14.87 13.34 -22.65
N ILE A 427 -14.50 14.17 -23.62
CA ILE A 427 -14.44 13.74 -25.02
C ILE A 427 -13.08 13.04 -25.23
N LEU A 428 -13.12 11.85 -25.82
CA LEU A 428 -11.91 11.11 -26.18
C LEU A 428 -11.06 11.90 -27.19
N THR A 429 -9.76 11.73 -27.10
CA THR A 429 -8.73 12.37 -27.92
C THR A 429 -8.11 11.34 -28.86
N PRO A 430 -7.36 11.76 -29.89
CA PRO A 430 -6.65 10.82 -30.77
C PRO A 430 -5.70 9.86 -30.04
N GLU A 431 -5.22 10.23 -28.85
CA GLU A 431 -4.33 9.41 -28.01
C GLU A 431 -5.05 8.19 -27.42
N ASP A 432 -6.38 8.18 -27.40
CA ASP A 432 -7.20 7.08 -26.88
C ASP A 432 -7.37 5.91 -27.87
N GLY A 433 -6.78 6.00 -29.06
CA GLY A 433 -6.72 4.89 -30.03
C GLY A 433 -8.07 4.54 -30.65
N ASP A 434 -8.39 3.24 -30.72
CA ASP A 434 -9.51 2.72 -31.52
C ASP A 434 -10.90 3.19 -31.06
N GLU A 435 -11.04 3.62 -29.81
CA GLU A 435 -12.31 4.16 -29.29
C GLU A 435 -12.53 5.63 -29.65
N TYR A 436 -11.50 6.32 -30.15
CA TYR A 436 -11.60 7.70 -30.61
C TYR A 436 -12.46 7.81 -31.87
N ALA A 437 -13.44 8.71 -31.84
CA ALA A 437 -14.18 9.14 -33.01
C ALA A 437 -13.92 10.63 -33.26
N SER A 438 -13.45 10.98 -34.47
CA SER A 438 -13.21 12.37 -34.88
C SER A 438 -14.49 13.22 -34.83
N SER A 439 -14.33 14.56 -34.85
CA SER A 439 -15.46 15.50 -34.80
C SER A 439 -16.49 15.26 -35.90
N GLY A 440 -16.03 14.93 -37.12
CA GLY A 440 -16.89 14.56 -38.24
C GLY A 440 -17.67 13.26 -38.02
N GLN A 441 -17.05 12.24 -37.41
CA GLN A 441 -17.70 10.95 -37.13
C GLN A 441 -18.75 11.06 -36.01
N ARG A 442 -18.45 11.80 -34.94
CA ARG A 442 -19.38 12.00 -33.82
C ARG A 442 -20.45 13.06 -34.10
N GLY A 443 -20.18 13.96 -35.06
CA GLY A 443 -21.07 15.03 -35.50
C GLY A 443 -21.03 16.30 -34.65
N PHE A 444 -19.97 16.52 -33.86
CA PHE A 444 -19.79 17.70 -33.02
C PHE A 444 -18.35 17.90 -32.58
N THR A 445 -17.93 19.15 -32.36
CA THR A 445 -16.62 19.46 -31.76
C THR A 445 -16.68 19.54 -30.24
N THR A 446 -17.79 20.03 -29.71
CA THR A 446 -18.07 20.16 -28.28
C THR A 446 -19.47 19.66 -27.97
N CYS A 447 -19.73 19.30 -26.71
CA CYS A 447 -21.09 19.02 -26.26
C CYS A 447 -21.26 19.46 -24.81
N GLN A 448 -22.44 20.00 -24.48
CA GLN A 448 -22.75 20.46 -23.13
C GLN A 448 -23.76 19.56 -22.46
N LEU A 449 -23.50 19.24 -21.18
CA LEU A 449 -24.45 18.51 -20.35
C LEU A 449 -25.71 19.35 -20.15
N ARG A 450 -26.88 18.71 -20.35
CA ARG A 450 -28.20 19.30 -20.10
C ARG A 450 -28.85 18.73 -18.84
N SER A 451 -28.95 17.40 -18.75
CA SER A 451 -29.71 16.73 -17.69
C SER A 451 -29.14 15.36 -17.36
N ARG A 452 -29.61 14.77 -16.26
CA ARG A 452 -29.24 13.45 -15.77
C ARG A 452 -30.48 12.60 -15.48
N HIS A 453 -30.34 11.30 -15.64
CA HIS A 453 -31.30 10.29 -15.21
C HIS A 453 -30.54 9.15 -14.55
N TRP A 454 -30.66 9.02 -13.23
CA TRP A 454 -30.07 7.95 -12.45
C TRP A 454 -31.09 6.87 -12.13
N ILE A 455 -30.59 5.64 -12.12
CA ILE A 455 -31.29 4.43 -11.72
C ILE A 455 -30.44 3.81 -10.61
N VAL A 456 -30.97 3.83 -9.39
CA VAL A 456 -30.28 3.34 -8.19
C VAL A 456 -31.04 2.13 -7.66
N THR A 457 -30.37 0.99 -7.63
CA THR A 457 -30.92 -0.23 -7.06
C THR A 457 -30.47 -0.34 -5.60
N LYS A 458 -31.44 -0.45 -4.69
CA LYS A 458 -31.25 -0.56 -3.24
C LYS A 458 -31.67 -1.94 -2.75
N GLN A 459 -30.96 -2.43 -1.74
CA GLN A 459 -31.32 -3.66 -1.03
C GLN A 459 -31.76 -3.28 0.38
N ILE A 460 -33.02 -3.59 0.70
CA ILE A 460 -33.64 -3.28 1.98
C ILE A 460 -33.90 -4.61 2.67
N SER A 461 -33.18 -4.87 3.77
CA SER A 461 -33.45 -6.03 4.59
C SER A 461 -34.72 -5.80 5.42
N SER A 462 -35.67 -6.72 5.30
CA SER A 462 -36.93 -6.70 6.03
C SER A 462 -37.09 -8.02 6.79
N PRO A 463 -37.85 -8.05 7.91
CA PRO A 463 -38.21 -9.29 8.60
C PRO A 463 -38.85 -10.36 7.70
N HIS A 464 -39.37 -9.95 6.53
CA HIS A 464 -40.02 -10.83 5.54
C HIS A 464 -39.12 -11.20 4.35
N GLY A 465 -37.81 -10.90 4.43
CA GLY A 465 -36.82 -11.17 3.39
C GLY A 465 -36.20 -9.90 2.80
N ASP A 466 -35.13 -10.07 2.04
CA ASP A 466 -34.48 -8.97 1.34
C ASP A 466 -35.33 -8.49 0.16
N LEU A 467 -35.68 -7.20 0.16
CA LEU A 467 -36.41 -6.56 -0.92
C LEU A 467 -35.44 -5.73 -1.76
N THR A 468 -35.50 -5.92 -3.08
CA THR A 468 -34.81 -5.05 -4.05
C THR A 468 -35.76 -3.94 -4.48
N ARG A 469 -35.33 -2.68 -4.34
CA ARG A 469 -36.09 -1.50 -4.76
C ARG A 469 -35.27 -0.69 -5.77
N VAL A 470 -35.91 -0.25 -6.85
CA VAL A 470 -35.32 0.67 -7.83
C VAL A 470 -35.83 2.08 -7.55
N GLU A 471 -34.92 3.04 -7.50
CA GLU A 471 -35.19 4.47 -7.40
C GLU A 471 -34.70 5.16 -8.68
N GLU A 472 -35.54 6.02 -9.26
CA GLU A 472 -35.18 6.84 -10.40
C GLU A 472 -35.07 8.32 -9.99
N VAL A 473 -33.94 8.94 -10.35
CA VAL A 473 -33.69 10.36 -10.09
C VAL A 473 -33.48 11.07 -11.42
N ARG A 474 -34.32 12.04 -11.75
CA ARG A 474 -34.21 12.87 -12.95
C ARG A 474 -33.99 14.32 -12.55
N GLY A 475 -33.12 15.03 -13.24
CA GLY A 475 -32.91 16.45 -12.99
C GLY A 475 -31.96 17.12 -13.97
N GLU A 476 -31.99 18.44 -13.97
CA GLU A 476 -31.10 19.26 -14.81
C GLU A 476 -29.67 19.30 -14.26
N GLY A 477 -28.68 19.31 -15.15
CA GLY A 477 -27.25 19.32 -14.84
C GLY A 477 -26.81 18.18 -13.91
N VAL A 478 -25.67 18.35 -13.26
CA VAL A 478 -25.20 17.54 -12.12
C VAL A 478 -24.75 18.47 -11.02
N VAL A 479 -25.32 18.37 -9.81
CA VAL A 479 -25.01 19.26 -8.67
C VAL A 479 -25.08 20.77 -8.99
N GLY A 480 -25.95 21.17 -9.92
CA GLY A 480 -26.09 22.55 -10.39
C GLY A 480 -25.11 22.95 -11.50
N GLU A 481 -24.25 22.03 -11.93
CA GLU A 481 -23.21 22.22 -12.93
C GLU A 481 -23.60 21.66 -14.31
N TYR A 482 -23.11 22.32 -15.37
CA TYR A 482 -23.42 22.09 -16.78
C TYR A 482 -22.13 22.13 -17.62
N PRO A 483 -21.24 21.13 -17.49
CA PRO A 483 -19.96 21.10 -18.20
C PRO A 483 -20.14 21.07 -19.72
N LEU A 484 -19.44 21.98 -20.40
CA LEU A 484 -19.19 21.97 -21.84
C LEU A 484 -17.87 21.24 -22.10
N LEU A 485 -17.96 20.06 -22.69
CA LEU A 485 -16.81 19.21 -22.98
C LEU A 485 -16.22 19.54 -24.35
N ARG A 486 -14.88 19.48 -24.43
CA ARG A 486 -14.08 19.55 -25.66
C ARG A 486 -12.97 18.51 -25.60
N GLU A 487 -12.34 18.19 -26.73
CA GLU A 487 -11.15 17.35 -26.69
C GLU A 487 -10.09 17.94 -25.76
N GLY A 488 -9.58 17.13 -24.83
CA GLY A 488 -8.55 17.51 -23.87
C GLY A 488 -9.00 18.39 -22.70
N GLY A 489 -10.29 18.75 -22.55
CA GLY A 489 -10.72 19.55 -21.40
C GLY A 489 -12.20 19.95 -21.38
N TYR A 490 -12.52 20.90 -20.51
CA TYR A 490 -13.89 21.36 -20.31
C TYR A 490 -13.97 22.83 -19.86
N GLN A 491 -15.15 23.42 -20.07
CA GLN A 491 -15.61 24.63 -19.39
C GLN A 491 -16.79 24.27 -18.51
N ASN A 492 -16.81 24.75 -17.28
CA ASN A 492 -17.85 24.42 -16.32
C ASN A 492 -18.75 25.63 -16.05
N TYR A 493 -20.05 25.41 -16.17
CA TYR A 493 -21.08 26.41 -15.96
C TYR A 493 -21.94 26.02 -14.77
N TYR A 494 -22.42 26.99 -14.01
CA TYR A 494 -23.31 26.77 -12.87
C TYR A 494 -24.61 27.55 -13.05
N SER A 495 -25.71 26.98 -12.56
CA SER A 495 -26.98 27.70 -12.42
C SER A 495 -27.69 27.33 -11.12
N SER A 496 -28.14 28.37 -10.41
CA SER A 496 -29.04 28.22 -9.26
C SER A 496 -30.52 28.11 -9.67
N HIS A 497 -30.86 28.33 -10.94
CA HIS A 497 -32.24 28.43 -11.45
C HIS A 497 -32.59 27.40 -12.56
N GLY A 498 -31.81 26.33 -12.68
CA GLY A 498 -32.04 25.28 -13.69
C GLY A 498 -31.32 25.52 -15.02
N ALA A 499 -31.67 24.75 -16.05
CA ALA A 499 -30.93 24.69 -17.32
C ALA A 499 -31.21 25.84 -18.30
N ASP A 500 -31.71 27.00 -17.83
CA ASP A 500 -31.88 28.16 -18.70
C ASP A 500 -30.50 28.65 -19.18
N PRO A 501 -30.18 28.53 -20.48
CA PRO A 501 -28.86 28.87 -21.01
C PRO A 501 -28.48 30.33 -20.76
N HIS A 502 -29.45 31.24 -20.61
CA HIS A 502 -29.21 32.65 -20.36
C HIS A 502 -28.82 32.96 -18.91
N THR A 503 -28.98 31.99 -18.00
CA THR A 503 -28.65 32.14 -16.57
C THR A 503 -27.35 31.45 -16.17
N LEU A 504 -26.73 30.70 -17.08
CA LEU A 504 -25.52 29.94 -16.81
C LEU A 504 -24.31 30.87 -16.64
N ALA A 505 -23.65 30.78 -15.48
CA ALA A 505 -22.41 31.48 -15.21
C ALA A 505 -21.22 30.53 -15.38
N LEU A 506 -20.18 30.96 -16.13
CA LEU A 506 -18.92 30.22 -16.21
C LEU A 506 -18.23 30.27 -14.84
N ILE A 507 -18.07 29.11 -14.20
CA ILE A 507 -17.44 28.99 -12.87
C ILE A 507 -16.02 28.40 -12.93
N GLY A 508 -15.62 27.81 -14.05
CA GLY A 508 -14.28 27.27 -14.20
C GLY A 508 -13.99 26.65 -15.55
N GLN A 509 -12.74 26.25 -15.73
CA GLN A 509 -12.29 25.47 -16.88
C GLN A 509 -11.16 24.54 -16.44
N GLY A 510 -11.04 23.39 -17.08
CA GLY A 510 -10.06 22.37 -16.72
C GLY A 510 -9.53 21.60 -17.92
N ILE A 511 -8.43 20.88 -17.69
CA ILE A 511 -7.80 19.96 -18.64
C ILE A 511 -8.17 18.54 -18.24
N GLY A 512 -8.40 17.68 -19.23
CA GLY A 512 -8.81 16.29 -19.03
C GLY A 512 -10.32 16.14 -18.80
N ASP A 513 -10.67 15.35 -17.79
CA ASP A 513 -12.04 15.02 -17.42
C ASP A 513 -12.66 16.06 -16.46
N PHE A 514 -13.91 16.40 -16.75
CA PHE A 514 -14.79 17.01 -15.77
C PHE A 514 -15.19 15.95 -14.74
N ARG A 515 -15.17 16.30 -13.45
CA ARG A 515 -15.51 15.39 -12.35
C ARG A 515 -16.63 15.99 -11.55
N TYR A 516 -17.68 15.21 -11.32
CA TYR A 516 -18.65 15.51 -10.28
C TYR A 516 -18.61 14.42 -9.22
N GLN A 517 -18.74 14.82 -7.97
CA GLN A 517 -18.72 13.94 -6.81
C GLN A 517 -19.99 14.15 -6.00
N SER A 518 -20.57 13.05 -5.52
CA SER A 518 -21.82 13.05 -4.79
C SER A 518 -21.88 11.80 -3.92
N CYS A 519 -22.99 11.59 -3.24
CA CYS A 519 -23.17 10.47 -2.34
C CYS A 519 -24.57 9.87 -2.41
N THR A 520 -24.68 8.66 -1.88
CA THR A 520 -25.94 7.92 -1.70
C THR A 520 -25.88 7.13 -0.39
N ASP A 521 -27.04 6.68 0.10
CA ASP A 521 -27.13 5.86 1.31
C ASP A 521 -26.41 4.50 1.18
N HIS A 522 -26.10 3.88 2.32
CA HIS A 522 -25.49 2.55 2.38
C HIS A 522 -26.39 1.40 1.89
N LEU A 523 -27.69 1.64 1.67
CA LEU A 523 -28.62 0.64 1.13
C LEU A 523 -28.46 0.47 -0.39
N SER A 524 -27.85 1.44 -1.04
CA SER A 524 -27.55 1.41 -2.46
C SER A 524 -26.59 0.26 -2.81
N ARG A 525 -26.82 -0.40 -3.94
CA ARG A 525 -26.05 -1.56 -4.43
C ARG A 525 -25.54 -1.39 -5.84
N ILE A 526 -26.36 -0.86 -6.74
CA ILE A 526 -26.01 -0.62 -8.13
C ILE A 526 -26.45 0.79 -8.50
N PHE A 527 -25.57 1.52 -9.19
CA PHE A 527 -25.86 2.82 -9.77
C PHE A 527 -25.58 2.79 -11.26
N GLU A 528 -26.55 3.22 -12.05
CA GLU A 528 -26.42 3.40 -13.49
C GLU A 528 -27.28 4.56 -13.97
N GLY A 529 -27.22 4.86 -15.27
CA GLY A 529 -28.15 5.80 -15.87
C GLY A 529 -27.63 6.45 -17.14
N PHE A 530 -28.13 7.66 -17.39
CA PHE A 530 -27.87 8.42 -18.60
C PHE A 530 -27.66 9.90 -18.30
N LEU A 531 -26.72 10.49 -19.03
CA LEU A 531 -26.48 11.93 -19.08
C LEU A 531 -26.94 12.42 -20.45
N GLN A 532 -27.81 13.43 -20.50
CA GLN A 532 -28.24 14.02 -21.76
C GLN A 532 -27.32 15.17 -22.14
N PHE A 533 -26.71 15.10 -23.31
CA PHE A 533 -25.86 16.13 -23.88
C PHE A 533 -26.49 16.78 -25.11
N VAL A 534 -26.09 18.01 -25.41
CA VAL A 534 -26.43 18.70 -26.65
C VAL A 534 -25.13 19.06 -27.38
N PRO A 535 -24.99 18.74 -28.68
CA PRO A 535 -23.91 19.24 -29.53
C PRO A 535 -23.78 20.77 -29.47
N GLY A 536 -22.56 21.30 -29.43
CA GLY A 536 -22.33 22.73 -29.21
C GLY A 536 -22.50 23.11 -27.74
N SER A 537 -23.09 24.28 -27.48
CA SER A 537 -23.45 24.75 -26.14
C SER A 537 -24.97 24.78 -25.97
N LEU A 538 -25.45 24.83 -24.73
CA LEU A 538 -26.89 25.00 -24.45
C LEU A 538 -27.44 26.32 -25.02
N LEU A 539 -26.60 27.36 -25.12
CA LEU A 539 -26.97 28.66 -25.69
C LEU A 539 -27.00 28.65 -27.22
N SER A 540 -26.14 27.83 -27.84
CA SER A 540 -26.05 27.69 -29.29
C SER A 540 -25.91 26.21 -29.67
N PRO A 541 -27.01 25.44 -29.65
CA PRO A 541 -27.00 24.03 -30.04
C PRO A 541 -26.62 23.86 -31.51
N GLU A 542 -25.74 22.89 -31.79
CA GLU A 542 -25.30 22.53 -33.14
C GLU A 542 -26.01 21.29 -33.68
N GLY A 543 -26.87 20.65 -32.88
CA GLY A 543 -27.58 19.42 -33.25
C GLY A 543 -28.54 18.92 -32.18
N GLU A 544 -29.14 17.76 -32.42
CA GLU A 544 -30.08 17.14 -31.49
C GLU A 544 -29.41 16.59 -30.23
N ALA A 545 -30.14 16.65 -29.12
CA ALA A 545 -29.69 16.09 -27.86
C ALA A 545 -29.50 14.57 -27.96
N PHE A 546 -28.51 14.03 -27.23
CA PHE A 546 -28.22 12.60 -27.20
C PHE A 546 -27.91 12.13 -25.78
N SER A 547 -28.22 10.86 -25.50
CA SER A 547 -27.96 10.23 -24.22
C SER A 547 -26.61 9.56 -24.21
N VAL A 548 -25.78 9.89 -23.23
CA VAL A 548 -24.50 9.24 -22.93
C VAL A 548 -24.74 8.28 -21.77
N ARG A 549 -24.35 7.02 -21.94
CA ARG A 549 -24.56 5.98 -20.92
C ARG A 549 -23.58 6.14 -19.77
N VAL A 550 -24.08 5.95 -18.55
CA VAL A 550 -23.27 5.64 -17.37
C VAL A 550 -23.42 4.15 -17.10
N ALA A 551 -22.36 3.39 -17.33
CA ALA A 551 -22.38 1.95 -17.09
C ALA A 551 -22.61 1.63 -15.60
N PRO A 552 -23.30 0.52 -15.29
CA PRO A 552 -23.55 0.14 -13.91
C PRO A 552 -22.23 -0.04 -13.14
N PHE A 553 -22.16 0.57 -11.96
CA PHE A 553 -21.11 0.32 -10.99
C PHE A 553 -21.74 -0.07 -9.65
N HIS A 554 -20.96 -0.83 -8.87
CA HIS A 554 -21.44 -1.45 -7.65
C HIS A 554 -20.99 -0.67 -6.40
N PHE A 555 -21.92 -0.57 -5.45
CA PHE A 555 -21.66 -0.11 -4.09
C PHE A 555 -21.46 -1.33 -3.21
N HIS A 556 -20.22 -1.56 -2.79
CA HIS A 556 -19.86 -2.70 -1.96
C HIS A 556 -20.17 -2.40 -0.50
N SER A 557 -21.28 -2.96 0.02
CA SER A 557 -21.77 -2.73 1.40
C SER A 557 -20.86 -3.21 2.50
N ASN A 558 -19.88 -4.06 2.17
CA ASN A 558 -18.88 -4.52 3.10
C ASN A 558 -17.56 -4.69 2.34
N PRO A 559 -16.73 -3.64 2.23
CA PRO A 559 -15.41 -3.77 1.61
C PRO A 559 -14.46 -4.68 2.42
N GLY A 560 -14.89 -5.19 3.58
CA GLY A 560 -14.07 -5.99 4.49
C GLY A 560 -13.07 -5.16 5.29
N PHE A 561 -12.73 -3.95 4.84
CA PHE A 561 -11.89 -2.99 5.54
C PHE A 561 -12.03 -1.56 5.00
N TYR A 562 -11.66 -0.58 5.82
CA TYR A 562 -11.60 0.84 5.48
C TYR A 562 -10.30 1.15 4.74
N TYR A 563 -10.32 1.02 3.41
CA TYR A 563 -9.44 1.75 2.49
C TYR A 563 -9.81 1.48 1.04
#